data_AF-A0A133UFM8-F1
#
_entry.id   AF-A0A133UFM8-F1
#
_cell.length_a   1.000
_cell.length_b   1.000
_cell.length_c   1.000
_cell.angle_alpha   90.00
_cell.angle_beta   90.00
_cell.angle_gamma   90.00
#
_symmetry.space_group_name_H-M   'P 1'
#
loop_
_entity.id
_entity.type
_entity.pdbx_description
1 polymer ?
#
loop_
_entity_poly.entity_id
_entity_poly.type
_entity_poly.pdbx_seq_one_letter_code
_entity_poly.pdbx_strand_id
1 'polypeptide(L)' 'TITIDPHLSPTAEVSDVFFPSAVSGIESEGTAYRMDGVPIKLRKVMDPPEGILSDEGILETIIEKL' A
#
# COMPACT_ATOMS: atom_id res chain seq x y z
N THR A 1 -16.29 6.32 -3.28
CA THR A 1 -15.17 5.48 -3.73
C THR A 1 -13.92 5.88 -3.00
N ILE A 2 -13.16 4.90 -2.51
CA ILE A 2 -11.91 5.11 -1.78
C ILE A 2 -10.78 4.49 -2.59
N THR A 3 -9.65 5.17 -2.72
CA THR A 3 -8.44 4.67 -3.37
C THR A 3 -7.28 4.66 -2.39
N ILE A 4 -6.53 3.55 -2.37
CA ILE A 4 -5.27 3.40 -1.66
C ILE A 4 -4.21 3.16 -2.72
N ASP A 5 -3.24 4.07 -2.87
CA ASP A 5 -2.23 4.03 -3.93
C ASP A 5 -0.98 4.83 -3.48
N PRO A 6 0.25 4.37 -3.74
CA PRO A 6 1.46 5.18 -3.50
C PRO A 6 1.58 6.40 -4.41
N HIS A 7 0.83 6.45 -5.51
CA HIS A 7 0.90 7.53 -6.48
C HIS A 7 -0.46 8.20 -6.69
N LEU A 8 -0.43 9.47 -7.07
CA LEU A 8 -1.62 10.18 -7.55
C LEU A 8 -1.92 9.70 -8.98
N SER A 9 -2.57 8.53 -9.07
CA SER A 9 -3.00 7.92 -10.33
C SER A 9 -4.32 8.55 -10.82
N PRO A 10 -4.69 8.38 -12.11
CA PRO A 10 -5.99 8.84 -12.62
C PRO A 10 -7.18 8.28 -11.83
N THR A 11 -7.04 7.07 -11.27
CA THR A 11 -8.05 6.47 -10.38
C THR A 11 -8.14 7.22 -9.05
N ALA A 12 -7.00 7.59 -8.46
CA ALA A 12 -6.97 8.39 -7.24
C ALA A 12 -7.60 9.77 -7.46
N GLU A 13 -7.33 10.42 -8.60
CA GLU A 13 -7.87 11.75 -8.93
C GLU A 13 -9.41 11.79 -8.98
N VAL A 14 -10.05 10.69 -9.39
CA VAL A 14 -11.52 10.61 -9.49
C VAL A 14 -12.17 9.97 -8.25
N SER A 15 -11.39 9.65 -7.21
CA SER A 15 -11.89 9.04 -5.97
C SER A 15 -12.41 10.10 -4.99
N ASP A 16 -13.38 9.73 -4.14
CA ASP A 16 -13.89 10.65 -3.10
C ASP A 16 -12.89 10.80 -1.94
N VAL A 17 -12.09 9.75 -1.68
CA VAL A 17 -11.08 9.71 -0.63
C VAL A 17 -9.85 8.97 -1.16
N PHE A 18 -8.69 9.61 -1.02
CA PHE A 18 -7.39 9.05 -1.38
C PHE A 18 -6.52 8.86 -0.13
N PHE A 19 -6.05 7.64 0.11
CA PHE A 19 -5.07 7.31 1.14
C PHE A 19 -3.71 7.01 0.48
N PRO A 20 -2.66 7.81 0.74
CA PRO A 20 -1.33 7.48 0.24
C PRO A 20 -0.76 6.29 1.01
N SER A 21 -0.25 5.29 0.29
CA SER A 21 0.36 4.09 0.88
C SER A 21 1.84 3.93 0.51
N ALA A 22 2.55 3.13 1.30
CA ALA A 22 3.95 2.79 1.07
C ALA A 22 4.10 1.84 -0.14
N VAL A 23 5.15 2.03 -0.94
CA VAL A 23 5.43 1.15 -2.08
C VAL A 23 5.90 -0.23 -1.61
N SER A 24 5.12 -1.27 -1.91
CA SER A 24 5.44 -2.67 -1.63
C SER A 24 6.75 -3.11 -2.27
N GLY A 25 7.67 -3.63 -1.45
CA GLY A 25 9.00 -4.07 -1.90
C GLY A 25 10.03 -2.97 -2.10
N ILE A 26 9.73 -1.74 -1.72
CA ILE A 26 10.69 -0.63 -1.60
C ILE A 26 10.60 -0.06 -0.18
N GLU A 27 9.41 0.33 0.25
CA GLU A 27 9.15 1.03 1.51
C GLU A 27 8.47 0.14 2.57
N SER A 28 7.78 -0.91 2.12
CA SER A 28 7.17 -1.94 2.96
C SER A 28 7.62 -3.35 2.55
N GLU A 29 7.65 -4.26 3.52
CA GLU A 29 7.85 -5.68 3.23
C GLU A 29 6.54 -6.36 2.85
N GLY A 30 6.63 -7.58 2.30
CA GLY A 30 5.43 -8.31 1.91
C GLY A 30 5.73 -9.56 1.08
N THR A 31 4.69 -10.08 0.44
CA THR A 31 4.81 -11.24 -0.46
C THR A 31 4.05 -10.96 -1.75
N ALA A 32 4.75 -10.99 -2.88
CA ALA A 32 4.13 -10.98 -4.19
C ALA A 32 3.98 -12.41 -4.69
N TYR A 33 2.85 -12.72 -5.32
CA TYR A 33 2.70 -13.97 -6.06
C TYR A 33 2.95 -13.70 -7.52
N ARG A 34 3.95 -14.38 -8.08
CA ARG A 34 4.17 -14.38 -9.54
C ARG A 34 3.03 -15.15 -10.21
N MET A 35 2.82 -14.91 -11.51
CA MET A 35 1.70 -15.52 -12.26
C MET A 35 1.72 -17.05 -12.28
N ASP A 36 2.86 -17.69 -12.02
CA ASP A 36 3.00 -19.14 -11.86
C ASP A 36 2.71 -19.63 -10.43
N GLY A 37 2.21 -18.77 -9.55
CA GLY A 37 1.87 -19.08 -8.16
C GLY A 37 3.07 -19.14 -7.22
N VAL A 38 4.29 -18.87 -7.69
CA VAL A 38 5.47 -18.87 -6.83
C VAL A 38 5.47 -17.62 -5.94
N PRO A 39 5.53 -17.77 -4.60
CA PRO A 39 5.64 -16.65 -3.69
C PRO A 39 7.04 -16.05 -3.75
N ILE A 40 7.11 -14.73 -3.87
CA ILE A 40 8.34 -13.95 -3.86
C ILE A 40 8.28 -13.03 -2.64
N LYS A 41 9.22 -13.22 -1.71
CA LYS A 41 9.36 -12.34 -0.55
C LYS A 41 9.88 -10.98 -1.01
N LEU A 42 9.06 -9.95 -0.82
CA LEU A 42 9.43 -8.56 -1.03
C LEU A 42 10.27 -8.08 0.16
N ARG A 43 11.27 -7.26 -0.11
CA ARG A 43 12.16 -6.71 0.92
C ARG A 43 12.01 -5.20 0.96
N LYS A 44 11.90 -4.64 2.16
CA LYS A 44 12.02 -3.22 2.39
C LYS A 44 13.47 -2.79 2.15
N VAL A 45 13.66 -1.76 1.33
CA VAL A 45 14.97 -1.20 0.94
C VAL A 45 15.19 0.17 1.56
N MET A 46 14.12 0.93 1.82
CA MET A 46 14.15 2.21 2.51
C MET A 46 12.90 2.41 3.37
N ASP A 47 12.91 3.40 4.25
CA ASP A 47 11.73 3.80 5.00
C ASP A 47 10.78 4.64 4.14
N PRO A 48 9.44 4.50 4.30
CA PRO A 48 8.48 5.38 3.66
C PRO A 48 8.61 6.81 4.20
N PRO A 49 8.05 7.81 3.50
CA PRO A 49 7.90 9.16 4.04
C PRO A 49 7.16 9.17 5.38
N GLU A 50 7.42 10.19 6.20
CA GLU A 50 6.79 10.31 7.52
C GLU A 50 5.26 10.32 7.42
N GLY A 51 4.60 9.50 8.24
CA GLY A 51 3.15 9.38 8.28
C GLY A 51 2.54 8.46 7.21
N ILE A 52 3.34 7.87 6.32
CA ILE A 52 2.87 6.90 5.32
C ILE A 52 2.92 5.47 5.89
N LEU A 53 1.81 4.76 5.73
CA LEU A 53 1.63 3.38 6.19
C LEU A 53 1.62 2.40 5.01
N SER A 54 1.82 1.11 5.29
CA SER A 54 1.54 0.05 4.30
C SER A 54 0.03 -0.06 4.03
N ASP A 55 -0.35 -0.66 2.90
CA ASP A 55 -1.76 -0.92 2.60
C ASP A 55 -2.45 -1.71 3.73
N GLU A 56 -1.75 -2.70 4.30
CA GLU A 56 -2.21 -3.47 5.46
C GLU A 56 -2.43 -2.58 6.69
N GLY A 57 -1.46 -1.73 7.06
CA GLY A 57 -1.57 -0.85 8.23
C GLY A 57 -2.68 0.20 8.10
N ILE A 58 -2.95 0.67 6.88
CA ILE A 58 -4.11 1.54 6.60
C ILE A 58 -5.41 0.79 6.89
N LEU A 59 -5.55 -0.44 6.39
CA LEU A 59 -6.74 -1.25 6.59
C LEU A 59 -6.94 -1.64 8.06
N GLU A 60 -5.87 -2.00 8.77
CA GLU A 60 -5.91 -2.26 10.21
C GLU A 60 -6.43 -1.03 10.98
N THR A 61 -5.89 0.16 10.68
CA THR A 61 -6.32 1.42 11.32
C THR A 61 -7.81 1.70 11.07
N ILE A 62 -8.31 1.40 9.88
CA ILE A 62 -9.74 1.54 9.55
C ILE A 62 -10.56 0.55 10.37
N ILE A 63 -10.15 -0.71 10.41
CA ILE A 63 -10.84 -1.77 11.15
C ILE A 63 -10.91 -1.47 12.65
N GLU A 64 -9.84 -0.95 13.25
CA GLU A 64 -9.81 -0.57 14.67
C GLU A 64 -10.76 0.59 15.02
N LYS A 65 -11.13 1.42 14.04
CA LYS A 65 -11.99 2.60 14.22
C LYS A 65 -13.45 2.35 13.82
N LEU A 66 -13.78 1.15 13.36
CA LEU A 66 -15.16 0.70 13.12
C LEU A 66 -15.83 0.29 14.45
#